data_AF-A0A7C6D2M5-F1
#
_entry.id   AF-A0A7C6D2M5-F1
#
_cell.length_a   1.000
_cell.length_b   1.000
_cell.length_c   1.000
_cell.angle_alpha   90.00
_cell.angle_beta   90.00
_cell.angle_gamma   90.00
#
_symmetry.space_group_name_H-M   'P 1'
#
loop_
_entity.id
_entity.type
_entity.pdbx_description
1 polymer ?
#
loop_
_entity_poly.entity_id
_entity_poly.type
_entity_poly.pdbx_seq_one_letter_code
_entity_poly.pdbx_strand_id
1 'polypeptide(L)'
;MYKSAAVHGPIRADDLADRMGRDRSTVYRALQRLLTCGMVYRETRSLDKGGYYHVYMGIDRAELRMKLESCVKDWTQRMRDALDRFDEQM
;
A
#
# COMPACT_ATOMS: atom_id res chain seq x y z
N MET A 1 6.86 4.15 6.39
CA MET A 1 6.29 2.78 6.29
C MET A 1 6.69 2.10 4.99
N TYR A 2 6.28 2.60 3.80
CA TYR A 2 6.62 1.96 2.51
C TYR A 2 8.13 1.74 2.30
N LYS A 3 8.98 2.77 2.50
CA LYS A 3 10.45 2.62 2.39
C LYS A 3 11.02 1.47 3.24
N SER A 4 10.48 1.27 4.44
CA SER A 4 10.98 0.24 5.36
C SER A 4 10.52 -1.17 4.95
N ALA A 5 9.29 -1.32 4.46
CA ALA A 5 8.81 -2.60 3.90
C ALA A 5 9.48 -2.96 2.56
N ALA A 6 9.82 -1.96 1.75
CA ALA A 6 10.48 -2.16 0.45
C ALA A 6 11.97 -2.49 0.57
N VAL A 7 12.66 -2.00 1.62
CA VAL A 7 14.12 -2.16 1.77
C VAL A 7 14.50 -3.46 2.47
N HIS A 8 13.62 -4.05 3.29
CA HIS A 8 13.96 -5.20 4.13
C HIS A 8 13.43 -6.54 3.62
N GLY A 9 12.74 -6.56 2.46
CA GLY A 9 12.05 -7.76 1.98
C GLY A 9 10.85 -8.11 2.88
N PRO A 10 10.35 -9.36 2.85
CA PRO A 10 9.20 -9.77 3.63
C PRO A 10 9.41 -9.57 5.13
N ILE A 11 8.65 -8.65 5.72
CA ILE A 11 8.75 -8.29 7.14
C ILE A 11 7.41 -8.40 7.85
N ARG A 12 7.41 -8.86 9.12
CA ARG A 12 6.19 -8.89 9.93
C ARG A 12 5.81 -7.47 10.36
N ALA A 13 4.52 -7.23 10.56
CA ALA A 13 4.05 -5.93 11.02
C ALA A 13 4.59 -5.55 12.41
N ASP A 14 4.75 -6.53 13.31
CA ASP A 14 5.31 -6.31 14.64
C ASP A 14 6.79 -5.91 14.56
N ASP A 15 7.60 -6.63 13.78
CA ASP A 15 9.01 -6.30 13.54
C ASP A 15 9.16 -4.91 12.91
N LEU A 16 8.25 -4.55 11.99
CA LEU A 16 8.22 -3.23 11.37
C LEU A 16 7.88 -2.13 12.39
N ALA A 17 6.96 -2.40 13.31
CA ALA A 17 6.60 -1.47 14.38
C ALA A 17 7.75 -1.22 15.35
N ASP A 18 8.41 -2.29 15.77
CA ASP A 18 9.57 -2.24 16.67
C ASP A 18 10.73 -1.46 16.00
N ARG A 19 11.02 -1.73 14.72
CA ARG A 19 12.05 -0.99 13.95
C ARG A 19 11.72 0.49 13.76
N MET A 20 10.44 0.82 13.61
CA MET A 20 10.01 2.20 13.41
C MET A 20 9.87 2.98 14.72
N GLY A 21 9.97 2.31 15.88
CA GLY A 21 9.70 2.92 17.18
C GLY A 21 8.27 3.45 17.26
N ARG A 22 7.31 2.77 16.63
CA ARG A 22 5.91 3.17 16.55
C ARG A 22 5.02 2.12 17.19
N ASP A 23 3.89 2.58 17.69
CA ASP A 23 2.84 1.68 18.18
C ASP A 23 2.39 0.71 17.06
N ARG A 24 2.20 -0.56 17.43
CA ARG A 24 1.82 -1.63 16.51
C ARG A 24 0.53 -1.31 15.79
N SER A 25 -0.50 -0.82 16.50
CA SER A 25 -1.79 -0.50 15.89
C SER A 25 -1.67 0.58 14.81
N THR A 26 -0.77 1.56 15.02
CA THR A 26 -0.48 2.60 14.03
C THR A 26 0.17 2.02 12.78
N VAL A 27 1.11 1.08 12.95
CA VAL A 27 1.75 0.36 11.83
C VAL A 27 0.77 -0.54 11.09
N TYR A 28 -0.06 -1.30 11.79
CA TYR A 28 -1.09 -2.13 11.17
C TYR A 28 -2.08 -1.32 10.34
N ARG A 29 -2.60 -0.19 10.86
CA ARG A 29 -3.53 0.67 10.10
C ARG A 29 -2.88 1.23 8.83
N ALA A 30 -1.63 1.68 8.93
CA ALA A 30 -0.92 2.20 7.77
C ALA A 30 -0.57 1.11 6.75
N LEU A 31 -0.19 -0.10 7.18
CA LEU A 31 -0.01 -1.26 6.31
C LEU A 31 -1.31 -1.67 5.63
N GLN A 32 -2.44 -1.68 6.33
CA GLN A 32 -3.75 -1.93 5.74
C GLN A 32 -4.08 -0.92 4.64
N ARG A 33 -3.86 0.38 4.89
CA ARG A 33 -4.07 1.43 3.87
C ARG A 33 -3.19 1.21 2.65
N LEU A 34 -1.91 0.89 2.86
CA LEU A 34 -0.98 0.60 1.76
C LEU A 34 -1.38 -0.65 0.97
N LEU A 35 -1.94 -1.65 1.65
CA LEU A 35 -2.47 -2.87 1.04
C LEU A 35 -3.72 -2.57 0.20
N THR A 36 -4.67 -1.78 0.71
CA THR A 36 -5.85 -1.32 -0.04
C THR A 36 -5.47 -0.50 -1.27
N CYS A 37 -4.43 0.33 -1.18
CA CYS A 37 -3.90 1.08 -2.32
C CYS A 37 -3.06 0.22 -3.29
N GLY A 38 -2.83 -1.06 -2.99
CA GLY A 38 -2.01 -1.95 -3.81
C GLY A 38 -0.53 -1.56 -3.87
N MET A 39 -0.03 -0.80 -2.89
CA MET A 39 1.38 -0.41 -2.77
C MET A 39 2.21 -1.44 -1.99
N VAL A 40 1.55 -2.31 -1.23
CA VAL A 40 2.14 -3.38 -0.43
C VAL A 40 1.28 -4.62 -0.62
N TYR A 41 1.89 -5.80 -0.67
CA TYR A 41 1.19 -7.07 -0.65
C TYR A 41 1.49 -7.83 0.64
N ARG A 42 0.55 -8.69 1.03
CA ARG A 42 0.62 -9.55 2.21
C ARG A 42 0.74 -10.99 1.79
N GLU A 43 1.77 -11.67 2.28
CA GLU A 43 1.95 -13.11 2.12
C GLU A 43 1.71 -13.80 3.47
N THR A 44 1.00 -14.92 3.46
CA THR A 44 0.82 -15.77 4.63
C THR A 44 1.82 -16.91 4.55
N ARG A 45 2.70 -17.00 5.54
CA ARG A 45 3.70 -18.07 5.64
C ARG A 45 3.35 -19.01 6.79
N SER A 46 3.46 -20.31 6.54
CA SER A 46 3.29 -21.35 7.56
C SER A 46 4.55 -21.46 8.42
N LEU A 47 4.35 -21.81 9.69
CA LEU A 47 5.42 -22.27 10.57
C LEU A 47 5.43 -23.79 10.62
N ASP A 48 6.62 -24.40 10.63
CA ASP A 48 6.81 -25.85 10.66
C ASP A 48 6.15 -26.56 11.86
N LYS A 49 5.86 -25.82 12.94
CA LYS A 49 5.24 -26.33 14.17
C LYS A 49 3.73 -26.09 14.30
N GLY A 50 3.06 -25.71 13.21
CA GLY A 50 1.63 -25.40 13.23
C GLY A 50 1.39 -23.96 13.65
N GLY A 51 1.14 -23.11 12.66
CA GLY A 51 0.86 -21.69 12.82
C GLY A 51 1.04 -20.96 11.50
N TYR A 52 0.50 -19.74 11.41
CA TYR A 52 0.71 -18.88 10.26
C TYR A 52 1.08 -17.48 10.72
N TYR A 53 1.88 -16.79 9.91
CA TYR A 53 2.22 -15.40 10.12
C TYR A 53 2.09 -14.63 8.83
N HIS A 54 1.80 -13.35 8.95
CA HIS A 54 1.70 -12.44 7.82
C HIS A 54 2.99 -11.65 7.69
N VAL A 55 3.53 -11.63 6.47
CA VAL A 55 4.62 -10.74 6.08
C VAL A 55 4.12 -9.77 5.03
N TYR A 56 4.65 -8.56 5.08
CA TYR A 56 4.33 -7.47 4.19
C TYR A 56 5.54 -7.15 3.33
N MET A 57 5.30 -6.91 2.05
CA MET A 57 6.32 -6.58 1.06
C MET A 57 5.86 -5.40 0.21
N GLY A 58 6.74 -4.43 0.00
CA GLY A 58 6.48 -3.34 -0.94
C GLY A 58 6.56 -3.84 -2.39
N ILE A 59 5.72 -3.30 -3.26
CA ILE A 59 5.89 -3.47 -4.72
C ILE A 59 7.18 -2.80 -5.19
N ASP A 60 7.67 -3.19 -6.36
CA ASP A 60 8.87 -2.56 -6.94
C ASP A 60 8.66 -1.05 -7.21
N ARG A 61 9.75 -0.29 -7.22
CA ARG A 61 9.73 1.16 -7.43
C ARG A 61 9.16 1.54 -8.79
N ALA A 62 9.45 0.79 -9.85
CA ALA A 62 8.91 1.06 -11.18
C ALA A 62 7.40 0.82 -11.19
N GLU A 63 6.93 -0.26 -10.55
CA GLU A 63 5.50 -0.54 -10.39
C GLU A 63 4.79 0.53 -9.57
N LEU A 64 5.40 0.98 -8.46
CA LEU A 64 4.86 2.08 -7.66
C LEU A 64 4.74 3.37 -8.49
N ARG A 65 5.78 3.70 -9.28
CA ARG A 65 5.75 4.89 -10.13
C ARG A 65 4.60 4.82 -11.14
N MET A 66 4.45 3.70 -11.83
CA MET A 66 3.33 3.50 -12.78
C MET A 66 1.97 3.63 -12.10
N LYS A 67 1.78 3.04 -10.91
CA LYS A 67 0.51 3.16 -10.17
C LYS A 67 0.22 4.61 -9.78
N LEU A 68 1.21 5.34 -9.28
CA LEU A 68 1.05 6.75 -8.92
C LEU A 68 0.69 7.60 -10.14
N GLU A 69 1.36 7.39 -11.27
CA GLU A 69 1.06 8.09 -12.53
C GLU A 69 -0.36 7.77 -13.03
N SER A 70 -0.79 6.50 -12.96
CA SER A 70 -2.15 6.10 -13.31
C SER A 70 -3.18 6.78 -12.40
N CYS A 71 -2.97 6.81 -11.09
CA CYS A 71 -3.88 7.47 -10.16
C CYS A 71 -4.05 8.96 -10.46
N VAL A 72 -2.95 9.66 -10.80
CA VAL A 72 -3.01 11.07 -11.19
C VAL A 72 -3.81 11.24 -12.47
N LYS A 73 -3.53 10.43 -13.49
CA LYS A 73 -4.23 10.46 -14.78
C LYS A 73 -5.73 10.19 -14.61
N ASP A 74 -6.10 9.17 -13.86
CA ASP A 74 -7.49 8.78 -13.62
C ASP A 74 -8.26 9.88 -12.88
N TRP A 75 -7.62 10.50 -11.89
CA TRP A 75 -8.22 11.63 -11.19
C TRP A 75 -8.42 12.83 -12.11
N THR A 76 -7.41 13.19 -12.91
CA THR A 76 -7.52 14.28 -13.89
C THR A 76 -8.64 14.01 -14.90
N GLN A 77 -8.75 12.77 -15.40
CA GLN A 77 -9.82 12.39 -16.34
C GLN A 77 -11.19 12.54 -15.68
N ARG A 78 -11.38 12.00 -14.47
CA ARG A 78 -12.66 12.12 -13.74
C ARG A 78 -13.08 13.56 -13.50
N MET A 79 -12.12 14.46 -13.23
CA MET A 79 -12.40 15.88 -13.04
C MET A 79 -12.78 16.56 -14.36
N ARG A 80 -12.12 16.21 -15.47
CA ARG A 80 -12.51 16.70 -16.81
C ARG A 80 -13.90 16.24 -17.18
N ASP A 81 -14.18 14.94 -17.03
CA ASP A 81 -15.51 14.39 -17.30
C ASP A 81 -16.60 15.04 -16.42
N ALA A 82 -16.26 15.45 -15.19
CA ALA A 82 -17.18 16.16 -14.31
C ALA A 82 -17.44 17.61 -14.76
N LEU A 83 -16.45 18.28 -15.34
CA LEU A 83 -16.59 19.62 -15.91
C LEU A 83 -17.38 19.57 -17.23
N ASP A 84 -17.08 18.60 -18.10
CA ASP A 84 -17.80 18.43 -19.37
C ASP A 84 -19.30 18.21 -19.11
N ARG A 85 -19.64 17.35 -18.13
CA ARG A 85 -21.05 17.14 -17.70
C ARG A 85 -21.68 18.37 -17.06
N PHE A 86 -20.90 19.25 -16.45
CA PHE A 86 -21.41 20.49 -15.87
C PHE A 86 -21.77 21.49 -16.98
N ASP A 87 -20.93 21.59 -18.01
CA ASP A 87 -21.16 22.47 -19.16
C ASP A 87 -22.31 21.98 -20.06
N GLU A 88 -22.55 20.67 -20.16
CA GLU A 88 -23.69 20.09 -20.90
C GLU A 88 -25.06 20.33 -20.23
N GLN A 89 -25.09 20.68 -18.94
CA GLN A 89 -26.33 20.93 -18.18
C GLN A 89 -26.72 22.42 -18.13
N MET A 90 -25.93 23.30 -18.76
CA MET A 90 -26.19 24.73 -18.94
C MET A 90 -26.74 25.02 -20.33
#